data_AF-A0A553JVH7-F1
#
_entry.id   AF-A0A553JVH7-F1
#
_cell.length_a   1.000
_cell.length_b   1.000
_cell.length_c   1.000
_cell.angle_alpha   90.00
_cell.angle_beta   90.00
_cell.angle_gamma   90.00
#
_symmetry.space_group_name_H-M   'P 1'
#
loop_
_entity.id
_entity.type
_entity.pdbx_description
1 polymer ?
#
loop_
_entity_poly.entity_id
_entity_poly.type
_entity_poly.pdbx_seq_one_letter_code
_entity_poly.pdbx_strand_id
1 'polypeptide(L)'
;RLLRSNYALRSQMAQSVIKTVIARYRSLKSNGHEWTLVRFKKPEYDLVWNRDYSIVQGLFSVNTLEGRIKVPFEPKGMEQYFDGSWTFGTAKLVYKHNKFFLHIP
;
A
#
# COMPACT_ATOMS: atom_id res chain seq x y z
N ARG A 1 -15.23 11.92 10.52
CA ARG A 1 -16.46 11.11 10.37
C ARG A 1 -16.77 10.87 8.88
N LEU A 2 -16.84 11.93 8.06
CA LEU A 2 -17.18 11.91 6.63
C LEU A 2 -16.34 10.94 5.76
N LEU A 3 -15.01 10.91 5.89
CA LEU A 3 -14.15 10.05 5.06
C LEU A 3 -14.47 8.55 5.23
N ARG A 4 -14.73 8.10 6.47
CA ARG A 4 -15.03 6.69 6.73
C ARG A 4 -16.42 6.29 6.27
N SER A 5 -17.42 7.17 6.46
CA SER A 5 -18.80 6.91 6.03
C SER A 5 -18.94 6.90 4.52
N ASN A 6 -18.29 7.85 3.82
CA ASN A 6 -18.49 8.03 2.38
C ASN A 6 -17.79 6.95 1.54
N TYR A 7 -16.72 6.34 2.07
CA TYR A 7 -15.88 5.37 1.35
C TYR A 7 -15.81 4.01 2.05
N ALA A 8 -16.68 3.77 3.04
CA ALA A 8 -16.71 2.54 3.85
C ALA A 8 -15.33 2.14 4.45
N LEU A 9 -14.48 3.12 4.75
CA LEU A 9 -13.13 2.85 5.23
C LEU A 9 -13.12 2.44 6.71
N ARG A 10 -12.33 1.41 7.01
CA ARG A 10 -11.91 1.12 8.39
C ARG A 10 -11.03 2.26 8.93
N SER A 11 -10.96 2.38 10.25
CA SER A 11 -10.22 3.46 10.94
C SER A 11 -8.78 3.59 10.45
N GLN A 12 -8.06 2.47 10.36
CA GLN A 12 -6.67 2.41 9.93
C GLN A 12 -6.51 2.83 8.46
N MET A 13 -7.37 2.35 7.55
CA MET A 13 -7.32 2.73 6.14
C MET A 13 -7.60 4.23 5.94
N ALA A 14 -8.55 4.79 6.68
CA ALA A 14 -8.81 6.24 6.64
C ALA A 14 -7.59 7.05 7.11
N GLN A 15 -6.86 6.58 8.14
CA GLN A 15 -5.61 7.21 8.56
C GLN A 15 -4.52 7.11 7.49
N SER A 16 -4.39 5.97 6.81
CA SER A 16 -3.43 5.81 5.70
C SER A 16 -3.70 6.79 4.56
N VAL A 17 -4.97 6.94 4.14
CA VAL A 17 -5.37 7.91 3.10
C VAL A 17 -4.94 9.33 3.47
N ILE A 18 -5.22 9.77 4.70
CA ILE A 18 -4.85 11.11 5.16
C ILE A 18 -3.32 11.29 5.16
N LYS A 19 -2.57 10.29 5.63
CA LYS A 19 -1.09 10.33 5.63
C LYS A 19 -0.54 10.45 4.21
N THR A 20 -1.06 9.69 3.26
CA THR A 20 -0.65 9.75 1.84
C THR A 20 -0.90 11.13 1.24
N VAL A 21 -2.06 11.74 1.51
CA VAL A 21 -2.39 13.09 1.03
C VAL A 21 -1.42 14.12 1.61
N ILE A 22 -1.20 14.10 2.93
CA ILE A 22 -0.26 15.02 3.60
C ILE A 22 1.15 14.83 3.06
N ALA A 23 1.62 13.58 2.91
CA ALA A 23 2.95 13.28 2.39
C ALA A 23 3.14 13.83 0.98
N ARG A 24 2.12 13.75 0.12
CA ARG A 24 2.19 14.29 -1.24
C ARG A 24 2.33 15.81 -1.25
N TYR A 25 1.55 16.52 -0.42
CA TYR A 25 1.68 17.97 -0.31
C TYR A 25 3.01 18.41 0.32
N ARG A 26 3.51 17.67 1.32
CA ARG A 26 4.86 17.90 1.88
C ARG A 26 5.93 17.74 0.79
N SER A 27 5.83 16.68 -0.02
CA SER A 27 6.73 16.44 -1.14
C SER A 27 6.68 17.57 -2.18
N LEU A 28 5.50 18.05 -2.58
CA LEU A 28 5.39 19.19 -3.48
C LEU A 28 6.09 20.44 -2.94
N LYS A 29 5.84 20.77 -1.66
CA LYS A 29 6.47 21.90 -0.99
C LYS A 29 8.00 21.76 -0.91
N SER A 30 8.50 20.58 -0.54
CA SER A 30 9.94 20.31 -0.43
C SER A 30 10.66 20.36 -1.78
N ASN A 31 9.96 20.07 -2.88
CA ASN A 31 10.51 20.17 -4.24
C ASN A 31 10.32 21.56 -4.88
N GLY A 32 9.85 22.56 -4.12
CA GLY A 32 9.70 23.94 -4.60
C GLY A 32 8.56 24.14 -5.61
N HIS A 33 7.59 23.22 -5.68
CA HIS A 33 6.43 23.40 -6.53
C HIS A 33 5.43 24.40 -5.92
N GLU A 34 4.85 25.25 -6.78
CA GLU A 34 3.70 26.08 -6.43
C GLU A 34 2.54 25.24 -5.91
N TRP A 35 1.72 25.84 -5.05
CA TRP A 35 0.53 25.15 -4.55
C TRP A 35 -0.41 24.79 -5.71
N THR A 36 -0.86 23.54 -5.73
CA THR A 36 -1.81 23.04 -6.73
C THR A 36 -2.67 21.95 -6.14
N LEU A 37 -3.87 21.76 -6.71
CA LEU A 37 -4.75 20.67 -6.34
C LEU A 37 -4.17 19.34 -6.85
N VAL A 38 -3.64 18.54 -5.92
CA VAL A 38 -3.10 17.20 -6.22
C VAL A 38 -4.22 16.28 -6.73
N ARG A 39 -4.03 15.72 -7.94
CA ARG A 39 -4.90 14.67 -8.49
C ARG A 39 -4.20 13.31 -8.46
N PHE A 40 -4.73 12.38 -7.67
CA PHE A 40 -4.26 11.00 -7.61
C PHE A 40 -4.88 10.19 -8.76
N LYS A 41 -4.10 9.94 -9.81
CA LYS A 41 -4.57 9.26 -11.04
C LYS A 41 -4.35 7.74 -11.03
N LYS A 42 -3.40 7.26 -10.23
CA LYS A 42 -3.02 5.85 -10.21
C LYS A 42 -3.75 5.15 -9.05
N PRO A 43 -4.34 3.97 -9.30
CA PRO A 43 -4.79 3.07 -8.23
C PRO A 43 -3.55 2.48 -7.53
N GLU A 44 -3.07 3.20 -6.52
CA GLU A 44 -1.94 2.80 -5.69
C GLU A 44 -2.17 3.19 -4.23
N TYR A 45 -1.67 2.39 -3.30
CA TYR A 45 -1.62 2.76 -1.88
C TYR A 45 -0.56 1.95 -1.12
N ASP A 46 -0.17 2.46 0.05
CA ASP A 46 0.89 1.89 0.87
C ASP A 46 0.30 0.92 1.93
N LEU A 47 0.91 -0.26 2.04
CA LEU A 47 0.60 -1.35 2.95
C LEU A 47 1.77 -1.56 3.90
N VAL A 48 1.53 -1.50 5.21
CA VAL A 48 2.58 -1.66 6.22
C VAL A 48 2.71 -3.13 6.64
N TRP A 49 3.95 -3.64 6.69
CA TRP A 49 4.26 -4.99 7.12
C TRP A 49 3.70 -5.28 8.52
N ASN A 50 3.19 -6.50 8.72
CA ASN A 50 2.48 -6.98 9.91
C ASN A 50 1.20 -6.23 10.30
N ARG A 51 0.85 -5.11 9.64
CA ARG A 51 -0.41 -4.37 9.87
C ARG A 51 -1.40 -4.58 8.74
N ASP A 52 -0.99 -4.25 7.53
CA ASP A 52 -1.85 -4.28 6.34
C ASP A 52 -1.50 -5.45 5.43
N TYR A 53 -0.25 -5.93 5.46
CA TYR A 53 0.12 -7.16 4.79
C TYR A 53 1.10 -8.00 5.63
N SER A 54 1.09 -9.30 5.40
CA SER A 54 2.02 -10.26 6.01
C SER A 54 2.18 -11.48 5.10
N ILE A 55 3.13 -12.37 5.41
CA ILE A 55 3.23 -13.70 4.77
C ILE A 55 2.76 -14.75 5.77
N VAL A 56 1.82 -15.60 5.38
CA VAL A 56 1.26 -16.67 6.20
C VAL A 56 1.16 -17.92 5.36
N GLN A 57 1.84 -19.00 5.77
CA GLN A 57 1.83 -20.29 5.06
C GLN A 57 2.23 -20.14 3.57
N GLY A 58 3.26 -19.34 3.27
CA GLY A 58 3.74 -19.11 1.91
C GLY A 58 2.82 -18.24 1.03
N LEU A 59 1.76 -17.65 1.58
CA LEU A 59 0.85 -16.76 0.87
C LEU A 59 0.92 -15.35 1.44
N PHE A 60 0.74 -14.34 0.59
CA PHE A 60 0.55 -12.98 1.09
C PHE A 60 -0.86 -12.85 1.68
N SER A 61 -0.93 -12.45 2.95
CA SER A 61 -2.16 -12.01 3.59
C SER A 61 -2.25 -10.49 3.43
N VAL A 62 -3.23 -9.99 2.67
CA VAL A 62 -3.38 -8.56 2.36
C VAL A 62 -4.73 -8.07 2.88
N ASN A 63 -4.72 -6.95 3.59
CA ASN A 63 -5.93 -6.32 4.12
C ASN A 63 -6.69 -5.57 3.02
N THR A 64 -8.00 -5.79 2.94
CA THR A 64 -8.93 -5.13 2.01
C THR A 64 -10.11 -4.56 2.78
N LEU A 65 -11.04 -3.88 2.08
CA LEU A 65 -12.29 -3.39 2.69
C LEU A 65 -13.13 -4.55 3.25
N GLU A 66 -13.16 -5.68 2.55
CA GLU A 66 -13.92 -6.88 2.91
C GLU A 66 -13.19 -7.76 3.95
N GLY A 67 -11.94 -7.42 4.29
CA GLY A 67 -11.13 -8.18 5.23
C GLY A 67 -9.82 -8.65 4.61
N ARG A 68 -9.10 -9.51 5.32
CA ARG A 68 -7.83 -10.04 4.84
C ARG A 68 -8.08 -11.15 3.82
N ILE A 69 -7.47 -11.03 2.66
CA ILE A 69 -7.42 -12.08 1.64
C ILE A 69 -6.05 -12.74 1.65
N LYS A 70 -5.99 -14.03 1.30
CA LYS A 70 -4.73 -14.75 1.05
C LYS A 70 -4.52 -14.85 -0.45
N VAL A 71 -3.38 -14.39 -0.95
CA VAL A 71 -3.07 -14.37 -2.38
C VAL A 71 -1.75 -15.09 -2.65
N PRO A 72 -1.71 -16.00 -3.65
CA PRO A 72 -0.45 -16.52 -4.15
C PRO A 72 0.31 -15.42 -4.89
N PHE A 73 1.62 -15.59 -5.00
CA PHE A 73 2.50 -14.68 -5.72
C PHE A 73 3.55 -15.45 -6.51
N GLU A 74 4.20 -14.77 -7.45
CA GLU A 74 5.28 -15.32 -8.25
C GLU A 74 6.63 -14.95 -7.60
N PRO A 75 7.35 -15.90 -6.98
CA PRO A 75 8.64 -15.63 -6.37
C PRO A 75 9.80 -15.67 -7.37
N LYS A 76 9.58 -16.05 -8.64
CA LYS A 76 10.65 -16.23 -9.62
C LYS A 76 11.59 -15.03 -9.71
N GLY A 77 12.87 -15.26 -9.42
CA GLY A 77 13.92 -14.24 -9.42
C GLY A 77 13.97 -13.37 -8.15
N MET A 78 13.16 -13.70 -7.14
CA MET A 78 13.05 -13.00 -5.85
C MET A 78 13.18 -13.97 -4.66
N GLU A 79 13.48 -15.24 -4.90
CA GLU A 79 13.46 -16.32 -3.90
C GLU A 79 14.36 -16.02 -2.70
N GLN A 80 15.51 -15.40 -2.94
CA GLN A 80 16.48 -14.98 -1.92
C GLN A 80 15.89 -14.01 -0.88
N TYR A 81 14.85 -13.24 -1.22
CA TYR A 81 14.21 -12.31 -0.28
C TYR A 81 13.24 -13.02 0.68
N PHE A 82 12.97 -14.31 0.47
CA PHE A 82 12.05 -15.12 1.27
C PHE A 82 12.75 -16.21 2.08
N ASP A 83 14.08 -16.18 2.18
CA ASP A 83 14.89 -17.14 2.96
C ASP A 83 14.90 -16.88 4.48
N GLY A 84 14.30 -15.76 4.92
CA GLY A 84 14.22 -15.34 6.32
C GLY A 84 15.36 -14.45 6.79
N SER A 85 16.35 -14.15 5.95
CA SER A 85 17.43 -13.21 6.26
C SER A 85 17.04 -11.74 6.04
N TRP A 86 15.95 -11.50 5.30
CA TRP A 86 15.45 -10.17 4.95
C TRP A 86 14.32 -9.71 5.86
N THR A 87 14.20 -8.39 6.02
CA THR A 87 13.08 -7.75 6.71
C THR A 87 12.22 -7.00 5.72
N PHE A 88 10.90 -7.11 5.86
CA PHE A 88 9.95 -6.47 4.97
C PHE A 88 9.49 -5.12 5.55
N GLY A 89 9.46 -4.09 4.69
CA GLY A 89 9.08 -2.74 5.05
C GLY A 89 7.64 -2.36 4.70
N THR A 90 7.42 -1.10 4.34
CA THR A 90 6.14 -0.67 3.78
C THR A 90 6.13 -0.97 2.29
N ALA A 91 5.15 -1.74 1.84
CA ALA A 91 4.97 -2.09 0.44
C ALA A 91 4.01 -1.12 -0.26
N LYS A 92 4.19 -0.94 -1.56
CA LYS A 92 3.21 -0.23 -2.40
C LYS A 92 2.44 -1.23 -3.24
N LEU A 93 1.11 -1.28 -3.06
CA LEU A 93 0.23 -2.02 -3.96
C LEU A 93 -0.11 -1.12 -5.14
N VAL A 94 0.16 -1.60 -6.36
CA VAL A 94 -0.16 -0.91 -7.61
C VAL A 94 -0.94 -1.82 -8.55
N TYR A 95 -1.86 -1.24 -9.32
CA TYR A 95 -2.53 -1.95 -10.41
C TYR A 95 -2.00 -1.47 -11.77
N LYS A 96 -1.41 -2.39 -12.54
CA LYS A 96 -0.81 -2.10 -13.86
C LYS A 96 -0.98 -3.31 -14.78
N HIS A 97 -1.19 -3.07 -16.07
CA HIS A 97 -1.30 -4.15 -17.09
C HIS A 97 -2.27 -5.28 -16.67
N ASN A 98 -3.43 -4.90 -16.12
CA ASN A 98 -4.45 -5.84 -15.64
C ASN A 98 -4.01 -6.79 -14.51
N LYS A 99 -2.98 -6.41 -13.75
CA LYS A 99 -2.41 -7.20 -12.64
C LYS A 99 -2.11 -6.29 -11.44
N PHE A 100 -2.17 -6.88 -10.24
CA PHE A 100 -1.71 -6.26 -9.02
C PHE A 100 -0.25 -6.61 -8.74
N PHE A 101 0.53 -5.61 -8.33
CA PHE A 101 1.91 -5.79 -7.92
C PHE A 101 2.12 -5.19 -6.54
N LEU A 102 2.81 -5.94 -5.68
CA LEU A 102 3.21 -5.48 -4.36
C LEU A 102 4.71 -5.18 -4.40
N HIS A 103 5.07 -3.90 -4.49
CA HIS A 103 6.47 -3.48 -4.48
C HIS A 103 6.94 -3.32 -3.05
N ILE A 104 7.87 -4.19 -2.63
CA ILE A 104 8.43 -4.17 -1.28
C ILE A 104 9.90 -3.71 -1.39
N PRO A 105 10.27 -2.58 -0.77
CA PRO A 105 11.64 -2.09 -0.77
C PRO A 105 12.53 -2.84 0.22
#